data_AF-A0AAN8NXN4-F1
#
_entry.id   AF-A0AAN8NXN4-F1
#
_cell.length_a   1.000
_cell.length_b   1.000
_cell.length_c   1.000
_cell.angle_alpha   90.00
_cell.angle_beta   90.00
_cell.angle_gamma   90.00
#
_symmetry.space_group_name_H-M   'P 1'
#
loop_
_entity.id
_entity.type
_entity.pdbx_description
1 polymer ?
#
loop_
_entity_poly.entity_id
_entity_poly.type
_entity_poly.pdbx_seq_one_letter_code
_entity_poly.pdbx_strand_id
1 'polypeptide(L)'
;MAEENKEIPEGSVLRDDGCICPGPPKPPTCGKRMICPYDPRYPNQNQTGRCFMSFVDYQRCVRLLGDYPGCFYFLRCYEDLCPLAWIETWYEQLDKGTFPRKIYPPKPVIHPPNPPCYPLVSDETPPPTC
;
A
#
# COMPACT_ATOMS: atom_id res chain seq x y z
N MET A 1 -8.42 17.45 -51.58
CA MET A 1 -7.74 18.05 -50.41
C MET A 1 -8.12 17.20 -49.22
N ALA A 2 -7.32 16.19 -48.90
CA ALA A 2 -7.54 15.34 -47.73
C ALA A 2 -6.56 15.80 -46.66
N GLU A 3 -7.07 16.41 -45.60
CA GLU A 3 -6.32 16.74 -44.39
C GLU A 3 -6.18 15.47 -43.56
N GLU A 4 -4.97 14.90 -43.56
CA GLU A 4 -4.60 13.82 -42.66
C GLU A 4 -4.27 14.42 -41.28
N ASN A 5 -5.28 14.50 -40.42
CA ASN A 5 -5.09 14.83 -39.01
C ASN A 5 -4.41 13.65 -38.31
N LYS A 6 -3.07 13.72 -38.16
CA LYS A 6 -2.28 12.73 -37.43
C LYS A 6 -2.56 12.85 -35.93
N GLU A 7 -3.46 12.03 -35.42
CA GLU A 7 -3.71 11.86 -33.98
C GLU A 7 -2.39 11.48 -33.27
N ILE A 8 -1.98 12.32 -32.32
CA ILE A 8 -0.81 12.09 -31.47
C ILE A 8 -1.28 11.29 -30.23
N PRO A 9 -0.71 10.10 -29.94
CA PRO A 9 -1.13 9.27 -28.81
C PRO A 9 -0.72 9.89 -27.46
N GLU A 10 -1.61 9.76 -26.47
CA GLU A 10 -1.49 10.37 -25.15
C GLU A 10 -0.16 10.04 -24.43
N GLY A 11 0.72 11.03 -24.27
CA GLY A 11 2.00 10.92 -23.55
C GLY A 11 3.25 11.11 -24.41
N SER A 12 3.11 11.50 -25.68
CA SER A 12 4.24 11.87 -26.54
C SER A 12 4.37 13.39 -26.64
N VAL A 13 5.60 13.90 -26.51
CA VAL A 13 5.93 15.32 -26.71
C VAL A 13 6.54 15.49 -28.10
N LEU A 14 5.98 16.39 -28.90
CA LEU A 14 6.55 16.81 -30.19
C LEU A 14 7.69 17.80 -29.92
N ARG A 15 8.93 17.46 -30.26
CA ARG A 15 10.05 18.42 -30.26
C ARG A 15 10.07 19.20 -31.58
N ASP A 16 10.70 20.38 -31.60
CA ASP A 16 10.74 21.30 -32.75
C ASP A 16 11.33 20.66 -34.03
N ASP A 17 12.14 19.61 -33.88
CA ASP A 17 12.71 18.80 -34.97
C ASP A 17 11.76 17.72 -35.56
N GLY A 18 10.48 17.70 -35.15
CA GLY A 18 9.45 16.82 -35.75
C GLY A 18 9.55 15.33 -35.40
N CYS A 19 10.47 14.92 -34.52
CA CYS A 19 10.60 13.54 -34.05
C CYS A 19 9.71 13.29 -32.82
N ILE A 20 8.87 12.25 -32.88
CA ILE A 20 8.01 11.81 -31.77
C ILE A 20 8.85 10.94 -30.83
N CYS A 21 9.14 11.44 -29.63
CA CYS A 21 9.72 10.60 -28.57
C CYS A 21 8.60 9.81 -27.88
N PRO A 22 8.65 8.46 -27.83
CA PRO A 22 7.75 7.71 -26.97
C PRO A 22 8.08 8.07 -25.51
N GLY A 23 7.11 8.67 -24.82
CA GLY A 23 7.23 8.90 -23.38
C GLY A 23 7.37 7.57 -22.63
N PRO A 24 7.96 7.57 -21.42
CA PRO A 24 8.02 6.37 -20.60
C PRO A 24 6.59 5.81 -20.42
N PRO A 25 6.40 4.47 -20.46
CA PRO A 25 5.08 3.90 -20.25
C PRO A 25 4.55 4.44 -18.92
N LYS A 26 3.37 5.08 -18.96
CA LYS A 26 2.67 5.48 -17.74
C LYS A 26 2.64 4.22 -16.86
N PRO A 27 3.16 4.26 -15.62
CA PRO A 27 3.09 3.09 -14.75
C PRO A 27 1.64 2.64 -14.74
N PRO A 28 1.37 1.31 -14.74
CA PRO A 28 0.00 0.81 -14.69
C PRO A 28 -0.70 1.61 -13.59
N THR A 29 -1.77 2.34 -13.94
CA THR A 29 -2.40 3.29 -13.03
C THR A 29 -2.58 2.56 -11.71
N CYS A 30 -1.79 2.95 -10.70
CA CYS A 30 -1.83 2.33 -9.39
C CYS A 30 -3.28 2.42 -8.97
N GLY A 31 -4.00 1.28 -9.05
CA GLY A 31 -5.44 1.24 -8.81
C GLY A 31 -5.67 1.94 -7.49
N LYS A 32 -6.60 2.90 -7.47
CA LYS A 32 -6.77 3.85 -6.37
C LYS A 32 -6.71 3.10 -5.04
N ARG A 33 -5.57 3.20 -4.33
CA ARG A 33 -5.42 2.56 -3.03
C ARG A 33 -6.50 3.18 -2.16
N MET A 34 -7.39 2.35 -1.65
CA MET A 34 -8.46 2.84 -0.78
C MET A 34 -7.83 3.14 0.57
N ILE A 35 -7.65 4.43 0.85
CA ILE A 35 -7.21 4.93 2.16
C ILE A 35 -8.22 4.47 3.22
N CYS A 36 -7.72 4.12 4.41
CA CYS A 36 -8.55 3.81 5.56
C CYS A 36 -9.62 4.90 5.84
N PRO A 37 -10.93 4.59 5.78
CA PRO A 37 -12.00 5.59 5.80
C PRO A 37 -12.21 6.17 7.20
N TYR A 38 -12.63 7.43 7.34
CA TYR A 38 -12.83 8.05 8.66
C TYR A 38 -13.69 7.19 9.62
N ASP A 39 -13.16 6.94 10.83
CA ASP A 39 -13.85 6.17 11.88
C ASP A 39 -14.34 7.12 12.98
N PRO A 40 -15.67 7.29 13.16
CA PRO A 40 -16.24 8.18 14.18
C PRO A 40 -15.84 7.82 15.62
N ARG A 41 -15.36 6.59 15.88
CA ARG A 41 -14.85 6.18 17.20
C ARG A 41 -13.54 6.87 17.56
N TYR A 42 -12.80 7.34 16.55
CA TYR A 42 -11.49 7.98 16.70
C TYR A 42 -11.49 9.38 16.03
N PRO A 43 -12.27 10.35 16.55
CA PRO A 43 -12.43 11.66 15.93
C PRO A 43 -11.22 12.59 16.14
N ASN A 44 -10.33 12.25 17.08
CA ASN A 44 -9.19 13.09 17.45
C ASN A 44 -8.05 12.98 16.42
N GLN A 45 -7.19 14.01 16.35
CA GLN A 45 -6.01 14.00 15.46
C GLN A 45 -5.03 12.86 15.80
N ASN A 46 -4.95 12.44 17.06
CA ASN A 46 -4.12 11.31 17.47
C ASN A 46 -4.77 9.97 17.07
N GLN A 47 -4.30 9.38 15.96
CA GLN A 47 -4.79 8.11 15.43
C GLN A 47 -4.08 6.87 16.00
N THR A 48 -3.24 7.02 17.04
CA THR A 48 -2.50 5.92 17.69
C THR A 48 -3.43 4.80 18.15
N GLY A 49 -4.55 5.15 18.79
CA GLY A 49 -5.53 4.16 19.27
C GLY A 49 -6.22 3.39 18.13
N ARG A 50 -6.42 4.05 16.99
CA ARG A 50 -7.01 3.43 15.80
C ARG A 50 -6.04 2.51 15.09
N CYS A 51 -4.79 2.94 14.95
CA CYS A 51 -3.69 2.12 14.44
C CYS A 51 -3.58 0.82 15.26
N PHE A 52 -3.45 0.94 16.58
CA PHE A 52 -3.30 -0.22 17.47
C PHE A 52 -4.52 -1.15 17.43
N MET A 53 -5.74 -0.60 17.43
CA MET A 53 -6.94 -1.44 17.37
C MET A 53 -7.09 -2.15 16.02
N SER A 54 -6.76 -1.47 14.91
CA SER A 54 -6.82 -2.07 13.56
C SER A 54 -5.85 -3.24 13.42
N PHE A 55 -4.64 -3.12 13.98
CA PHE A 55 -3.68 -4.22 14.05
C PHE A 55 -4.25 -5.41 14.83
N VAL A 56 -4.77 -5.17 16.04
CA VAL A 56 -5.34 -6.23 16.88
C VAL A 56 -6.55 -6.90 16.21
N ASP A 57 -7.41 -6.14 15.55
CA ASP A 57 -8.61 -6.66 14.90
C ASP A 57 -8.26 -7.47 13.66
N TYR A 58 -7.25 -7.07 12.87
CA TYR A 58 -6.71 -7.91 11.79
C TYR A 58 -6.22 -9.24 12.34
N GLN A 59 -5.40 -9.20 13.39
CA GLN A 59 -4.83 -10.37 14.05
C GLN A 59 -5.92 -11.32 14.61
N ARG A 60 -7.03 -10.78 15.12
CA ARG A 60 -8.19 -11.58 15.55
C ARG A 60 -8.98 -12.15 14.38
N CYS A 61 -9.24 -11.33 13.37
CA CYS A 61 -10.03 -11.70 12.19
C CYS A 61 -9.39 -12.88 11.46
N VAL A 62 -8.09 -12.79 11.17
CA VAL A 62 -7.33 -13.85 10.51
C VAL A 62 -7.32 -15.15 11.32
N ARG A 63 -7.23 -15.06 12.65
CA ARG A 63 -7.22 -16.26 13.52
C ARG A 63 -8.59 -16.92 13.61
N LEU A 64 -9.66 -16.13 13.71
CA LEU A 64 -11.03 -16.62 13.86
C LEU A 64 -11.64 -17.08 12.52
N LEU A 65 -11.55 -16.25 11.49
CA LEU A 65 -12.24 -16.44 10.20
C LEU A 65 -11.31 -17.00 9.12
N GLY A 66 -9.99 -16.82 9.20
CA GLY A 66 -9.04 -17.22 8.16
C GLY A 66 -8.97 -16.19 7.02
N ASP A 67 -9.05 -16.67 5.77
CA ASP A 67 -8.98 -15.85 4.55
C ASP A 67 -10.35 -15.23 4.20
N TYR A 68 -10.85 -14.38 5.11
CA TYR A 68 -12.10 -13.67 4.91
C TYR A 68 -11.83 -12.30 4.28
N PRO A 69 -12.55 -11.90 3.21
CA PRO A 69 -12.28 -10.64 2.51
C PRO A 69 -12.45 -9.40 3.40
N GLY A 70 -13.29 -9.48 4.44
CA GLY A 70 -13.43 -8.39 5.41
C GLY A 70 -12.22 -8.20 6.32
N CYS A 71 -11.32 -9.18 6.46
CA CYS A 71 -10.09 -9.00 7.22
C CYS A 71 -9.12 -8.05 6.51
N PHE A 72 -9.14 -7.98 5.17
CA PHE A 72 -8.30 -7.07 4.39
C PHE A 72 -8.60 -5.59 4.64
N TYR A 73 -9.80 -5.27 5.16
CA TYR A 73 -10.10 -3.92 5.62
C TYR A 73 -9.15 -3.47 6.73
N PHE A 74 -8.97 -4.32 7.75
CA PHE A 74 -8.09 -4.02 8.87
C PHE A 74 -6.61 -4.00 8.47
N LEU A 75 -6.23 -4.88 7.53
CA LEU A 75 -4.88 -4.90 6.93
C LEU A 75 -4.51 -3.52 6.37
N ARG A 76 -5.32 -3.04 5.42
CA ARG A 76 -5.12 -1.73 4.78
C ARG A 76 -5.10 -0.60 5.80
N CYS A 77 -5.99 -0.68 6.79
CA CYS A 77 -6.12 0.36 7.79
C CYS A 77 -4.90 0.51 8.71
N TYR A 78 -4.31 -0.59 9.19
CA TYR A 78 -3.11 -0.46 10.01
C TYR A 78 -1.87 -0.14 9.16
N GLU A 79 -1.80 -0.60 7.91
CA GLU A 79 -0.70 -0.24 6.98
C GLU A 79 -0.67 1.26 6.66
N ASP A 80 -1.83 1.90 6.54
CA ASP A 80 -1.93 3.34 6.28
C ASP A 80 -1.68 4.19 7.54
N LEU A 81 -2.11 3.73 8.72
CA LEU A 81 -2.12 4.53 9.95
C LEU A 81 -0.88 4.33 10.83
N CYS A 82 -0.26 3.15 10.79
CA CYS A 82 0.79 2.78 11.74
C CYS A 82 2.20 3.00 11.15
N PRO A 83 3.15 3.50 11.95
CA PRO A 83 4.57 3.44 11.62
C PRO A 83 5.05 1.98 11.52
N LEU A 84 5.89 1.67 10.53
CA LEU A 84 6.43 0.32 10.30
C LEU A 84 7.17 -0.24 11.53
N ALA A 85 7.97 0.58 12.21
CA ALA A 85 8.72 0.18 13.41
C ALA A 85 7.83 -0.37 14.54
N TRP A 86 6.60 0.14 14.66
CA TRP A 86 5.64 -0.36 15.66
C TRP A 86 5.10 -1.73 15.28
N ILE A 87 4.76 -1.88 14.00
CA ILE A 87 4.25 -3.13 13.43
C ILE A 87 5.27 -4.26 13.64
N GLU A 88 6.54 -4.02 13.31
CA GLU A 88 7.64 -4.98 13.49
C GLU A 88 7.78 -5.39 14.96
N THR A 89 7.82 -4.42 15.87
CA THR A 89 7.91 -4.67 17.31
C THR A 89 6.73 -5.51 17.82
N TRP A 90 5.52 -5.23 17.34
CA TRP A 90 4.34 -6.01 17.73
C TRP A 90 4.37 -7.42 17.15
N TYR A 91 4.85 -7.62 15.92
CA TYR A 91 5.07 -8.96 15.38
C TYR A 91 6.05 -9.76 16.23
N GLU A 92 7.19 -9.17 16.61
CA GLU A 92 8.13 -9.84 17.53
C GLU A 92 7.48 -10.19 18.87
N GLN A 93 6.64 -9.31 19.43
CA GLN A 93 5.92 -9.58 20.67
C GLN A 93 4.89 -10.71 20.52
N LEU A 94 4.29 -10.85 19.35
CA LEU A 94 3.39 -11.97 19.03
C LEU A 94 4.16 -13.28 18.93
N ASP A 95 5.30 -13.28 18.24
CA ASP A 95 6.17 -14.46 18.12
C ASP A 95 6.72 -14.90 19.49
N LYS A 96 7.11 -13.93 20.33
CA LYS A 96 7.55 -14.16 21.71
C LYS A 96 6.41 -14.45 22.69
N GLY A 97 5.14 -14.34 22.26
CA GLY A 97 3.98 -14.50 23.14
C GLY A 97 3.88 -13.49 24.29
N THR A 98 4.58 -12.35 24.21
CA THR A 98 4.63 -11.30 25.25
C THR A 98 3.66 -10.15 24.96
N PHE A 99 2.83 -10.25 23.92
CA PHE A 99 1.92 -9.19 23.52
C PHE A 99 0.88 -8.89 24.62
N PRO A 100 0.66 -7.61 25.00
CA PRO A 100 -0.18 -7.25 26.16
C PRO A 100 -1.69 -7.50 25.95
N ARG A 101 -2.13 -7.72 24.71
CA ARG A 101 -3.54 -7.94 24.38
C ARG A 101 -3.83 -9.41 24.07
N LYS A 102 -4.99 -9.86 24.53
CA LYS A 102 -5.52 -11.19 24.26
C LYS A 102 -5.90 -11.32 22.78
N ILE A 103 -5.18 -12.21 22.09
CA ILE A 103 -5.43 -12.62 20.71
C ILE A 103 -5.57 -14.16 20.73
N TYR A 104 -6.80 -14.65 20.70
CA TYR A 104 -7.13 -16.09 20.68
C TYR A 104 -7.92 -16.40 19.40
N PRO A 105 -7.88 -17.61 18.80
CA PRO A 105 -7.16 -18.87 19.13
C PRO A 105 -5.78 -19.04 18.45
N PRO A 106 -4.93 -20.03 18.86
CA PRO A 106 -3.57 -20.20 18.37
C PRO A 106 -3.52 -20.71 16.92
N LYS A 107 -3.17 -19.81 16.00
CA LYS A 107 -2.74 -20.11 14.63
C LYS A 107 -1.42 -19.35 14.38
N PRO A 108 -0.57 -19.84 13.46
CA PRO A 108 0.74 -19.23 13.18
C PRO A 108 0.59 -17.76 12.82
N VAL A 109 1.56 -16.95 13.25
CA VAL A 109 1.65 -15.52 12.98
C VAL A 109 1.76 -15.34 11.47
N ILE A 110 0.74 -14.71 10.86
CA ILE A 110 0.79 -14.33 9.45
C ILE A 110 1.42 -12.94 9.41
N HIS A 111 2.70 -12.88 9.07
CA HIS A 111 3.31 -11.62 8.66
C HIS A 111 2.59 -11.15 7.38
N PRO A 112 2.27 -9.86 7.26
CA PRO A 112 1.67 -9.34 6.05
C PRO A 112 2.66 -9.63 4.91
N PRO A 113 2.20 -10.17 3.78
CA PRO A 113 3.04 -10.15 2.60
C PRO A 113 3.42 -8.69 2.36
N ASN A 114 4.72 -8.45 2.24
CA ASN A 114 5.29 -7.14 1.91
C ASN A 114 4.39 -6.45 0.88
N PRO A 115 3.85 -5.25 1.15
CA PRO A 115 2.96 -4.58 0.21
C PRO A 115 3.70 -4.45 -1.14
N PRO A 116 3.13 -4.93 -2.26
CA PRO A 116 3.77 -4.76 -3.55
C PRO A 116 3.55 -3.32 -4.02
N CYS A 117 4.19 -2.35 -3.35
CA CYS A 117 4.04 -0.93 -3.64
C CYS A 117 5.14 -0.03 -3.04
N TYR A 118 6.27 -0.56 -2.57
CA TYR A 118 7.49 0.27 -2.52
C TYR A 118 8.25 0.01 -3.81
N PRO A 119 8.45 0.99 -4.70
CA PRO A 119 9.60 0.89 -5.57
C PRO A 119 10.80 0.78 -4.62
N LEU A 120 11.48 -0.36 -4.65
CA LEU A 120 12.90 -0.39 -4.34
C LEU A 120 13.49 0.58 -5.37
N VAL A 121 13.63 1.84 -4.97
CA VAL A 121 14.48 2.78 -5.68
C VAL A 121 15.90 2.29 -5.42
N SER A 122 16.29 1.26 -6.16
CA SER A 122 17.66 1.15 -6.60
C SER A 122 17.88 2.37 -7.46
N ASP A 123 18.45 3.38 -6.83
CA ASP A 123 19.40 4.31 -7.43
C ASP A 123 20.13 3.65 -8.62
N GLU A 124 20.48 4.43 -9.63
CA GLU A 124 21.18 4.05 -10.88
C GLU A 124 20.30 3.67 -12.11
N THR A 125 19.34 4.51 -12.49
CA THR A 125 19.16 4.75 -13.93
C THR A 125 20.15 5.84 -14.36
N PRO A 126 21.20 5.54 -15.16
CA PRO A 126 22.07 6.58 -15.69
C PRO A 126 21.24 7.58 -16.52
N PRO A 127 21.66 8.86 -16.59
CA PRO A 127 20.96 9.86 -17.37
C PRO A 127 20.82 9.38 -18.83
N PRO A 128 19.72 9.70 -19.54
CA PRO A 128 19.63 9.40 -20.94
C PRO A 128 20.75 10.17 -21.65
N THR A 129 21.82 9.47 -22.03
CA THR A 129 22.69 9.91 -23.09
C THR A 129 21.87 9.87 -24.38
N CYS A 130 21.96 10.94 -25.16
CA CYS A 130 21.86 10.76 -26.60
C CYS A 130 23.02 9.87 -27.05
#